data_AF-A0A5J4X644-F1
#
_entry.id   AF-A0A5J4X644-F1
#
_cell.length_a   1.000
_cell.length_b   1.000
_cell.length_c   1.000
_cell.angle_alpha   90.00
_cell.angle_beta   90.00
_cell.angle_gamma   90.00
#
_symmetry.space_group_name_H-M   'P 1'
#
loop_
_entity.id
_entity.type
_entity.pdbx_description
1 polymer ?
#
loop_
_entity_poly.entity_id
_entity_poly.type
_entity_poly.pdbx_seq_one_letter_code
_entity_poly.pdbx_strand_id
1 'polypeptide(L)'
;MCEFYNLTKKQYDTFITAYKGFDVVDELNKFIIKKMINVNIFYYDNDGKFYYLGERKQNNKIKNIRIEDNSELQQDEPTVENLPTFNILLVSDTNENQGIYHVFYVTSTDGLTRQKYCPHCYQQSFDPRDDHYKRDYQQHVSQYKINNGKIIKKVKLDEQPFPYVPHIQRNETYAYLLANNATQQFTPTQYYITYDFETIECKINTYFGKSINKNDQNIRNSQWISVLEPLSVASTIKLKWKEYYNNDDQYKKIATPFGDTALKTIYYDLRQGDNFITQWIEQVFEEAKQVSIDNNYDDDKIPYKQNVSIIGFNSRRFDQALFSKYLHNDKWTIQSFIRSYGYGKQIVVEHKQTKQQINFIDAMNYTQPTDLASFAKDFGNKDNESKGLFPYEGITHDNYNQELIKSQPFSIKAFDSQLKNKTMSDGDYLQYLSDAQNYATRWDYLQHYNELDTQIMIQPLDNLIN
;
A
#
# COMPACT_ATOMS: atom_id res chain seq x y z
N MET A 1 43.79 18.06 40.04
CA MET A 1 44.95 17.99 39.11
C MET A 1 46.14 17.24 39.70
N CYS A 2 46.76 17.69 40.80
CA CYS A 2 47.98 17.04 41.34
C CYS A 2 47.83 15.54 41.55
N GLU A 3 46.73 15.11 42.14
CA GLU A 3 46.47 13.68 42.40
C GLU A 3 46.20 12.87 41.13
N PHE A 4 45.59 13.48 40.10
CA PHE A 4 45.29 12.77 38.86
C PHE A 4 46.56 12.50 38.05
N TYR A 5 47.40 13.54 37.88
CA TYR A 5 48.67 13.48 37.16
C TYR A 5 49.86 13.04 38.03
N ASN A 6 49.64 12.62 39.28
CA ASN A 6 50.67 12.20 40.24
C ASN A 6 51.80 13.25 40.44
N LEU A 7 51.43 14.53 40.56
CA LEU A 7 52.38 15.64 40.73
C LEU A 7 52.61 15.96 42.20
N THR A 8 53.86 16.21 42.58
CA THR A 8 54.19 16.83 43.87
C THR A 8 53.88 18.33 43.86
N LYS A 9 53.75 18.96 45.03
CA LYS A 9 53.42 20.39 45.14
C LYS A 9 54.40 21.30 44.39
N LYS A 10 55.70 20.94 44.37
CA LYS A 10 56.75 21.68 43.64
C LYS A 10 56.67 21.49 42.12
N GLN A 11 56.20 20.33 41.65
CA GLN A 11 56.00 20.06 40.22
C GLN A 11 54.72 20.71 39.68
N TYR A 12 53.71 20.91 40.54
CA TYR A 12 52.44 21.54 40.15
C TYR A 12 52.63 22.96 39.62
N ASP A 13 53.45 23.78 40.28
CA ASP A 13 53.66 25.18 39.90
C ASP A 13 54.31 25.31 38.51
N THR A 14 55.23 24.41 38.14
CA THR A 14 55.78 24.35 36.78
C THR A 14 54.80 23.72 35.79
N PHE A 15 54.05 22.70 36.21
CA PHE A 15 53.10 21.99 35.37
C PHE A 15 51.95 22.90 34.92
N ILE A 16 51.37 23.70 35.82
CA ILE A 16 50.22 24.53 35.50
C ILE A 16 50.54 25.60 34.45
N THR A 17 51.78 26.12 34.43
CA THR A 17 52.22 27.08 33.42
C THR A 17 52.40 26.47 32.02
N ALA A 18 52.62 25.16 31.94
CA ALA A 18 52.78 24.43 30.67
C ALA A 18 51.54 23.59 30.29
N TYR A 19 50.49 23.61 31.13
CA TYR A 19 49.32 22.77 30.96
C TYR A 19 48.47 23.26 29.78
N LYS A 20 48.34 22.41 28.75
CA LYS A 20 47.63 22.73 27.51
C LYS A 20 46.11 22.47 27.55
N GLY A 21 45.60 21.94 28.67
CA GLY A 21 44.19 21.58 28.84
C GLY A 21 43.99 20.09 29.11
N PHE A 22 42.73 19.75 29.39
CA PHE A 22 42.30 18.38 29.69
C PHE A 22 41.78 17.70 28.42
N ASP A 23 42.36 16.56 28.05
CA ASP A 23 41.88 15.81 26.88
C ASP A 23 40.65 14.98 27.26
N VAL A 24 39.48 15.49 26.92
CA VAL A 24 38.19 14.87 27.25
C VAL A 24 38.03 13.50 26.57
N VAL A 25 38.66 13.27 25.42
CA VAL A 25 38.56 12.01 24.68
C VAL A 25 39.41 10.94 25.36
N ASP A 26 40.68 11.25 25.64
CA ASP A 26 41.66 10.27 26.09
C ASP A 26 41.79 10.15 27.62
N GLU A 27 41.52 11.24 28.36
CA GLU A 27 41.76 11.31 29.81
C GLU A 27 40.48 11.15 30.65
N LEU A 28 39.30 11.49 30.13
CA LEU A 28 38.06 11.44 30.90
C LEU A 28 37.72 10.03 31.42
N ASN A 29 37.90 9.00 30.60
CA ASN A 29 37.65 7.61 31.02
C ASN A 29 38.63 7.20 32.14
N LYS A 30 39.92 7.60 32.04
CA LYS A 30 40.93 7.33 33.07
C LYS A 30 40.58 8.06 34.37
N PHE A 31 40.13 9.30 34.27
CA PHE A 31 39.67 10.11 35.40
C PHE A 31 38.48 9.49 36.11
N ILE A 32 37.47 9.09 35.35
CA ILE A 32 36.26 8.41 35.86
C ILE A 32 36.63 7.13 36.61
N ILE A 33 37.50 6.29 36.03
CA ILE A 33 37.96 5.05 36.68
C ILE A 33 38.68 5.35 37.98
N LYS A 34 39.69 6.25 37.94
CA LYS A 34 40.56 6.57 39.09
C LYS A 34 39.79 7.24 40.23
N LYS A 35 38.77 8.05 39.91
CA LYS A 35 37.98 8.79 40.91
C LYS A 35 36.70 8.10 41.33
N MET A 36 36.34 6.96 40.74
CA MET A 36 35.11 6.23 41.07
C MET A 36 33.87 7.13 40.99
N ILE A 37 33.73 7.88 39.89
CA ILE A 37 32.60 8.77 39.65
C ILE A 37 31.85 8.40 38.37
N ASN A 38 30.62 8.89 38.21
CA ASN A 38 29.91 8.87 36.93
C ASN A 38 29.83 10.29 36.35
N VAL A 39 29.80 10.41 35.02
CA VAL A 39 29.71 11.71 34.35
C VAL A 39 28.62 11.67 33.27
N ASN A 40 27.69 12.62 33.32
CA ASN A 40 26.72 12.90 32.26
C ASN A 40 27.19 14.12 31.47
N ILE A 41 27.21 14.01 30.14
CA ILE A 41 27.75 15.03 29.24
C ILE A 41 26.62 15.62 28.40
N PHE A 42 26.39 16.91 28.60
CA PHE A 42 25.43 17.72 27.86
C PHE A 42 26.12 18.49 26.74
N TYR A 43 25.38 18.72 25.66
CA TYR A 43 25.80 19.49 24.50
C TYR A 43 24.77 20.54 24.16
N TYR A 44 25.18 21.55 23.40
CA TYR A 44 24.30 22.54 22.80
C TYR A 44 24.19 22.29 21.29
N ASP A 45 22.96 22.16 20.81
CA ASP A 45 22.66 22.13 19.38
C ASP A 45 22.49 23.57 18.87
N ASN A 46 23.37 24.00 17.96
CA ASN A 46 23.31 25.33 17.37
C ASN A 46 22.14 25.50 16.39
N ASP A 47 21.77 24.44 15.67
CA ASP A 47 20.69 24.48 14.67
C ASP A 47 19.34 24.45 15.38
N GLY A 48 19.20 23.53 16.33
CA GLY A 48 17.99 23.37 17.14
C GLY A 48 17.83 24.41 18.25
N LYS A 49 18.91 25.10 18.63
CA LYS A 49 18.98 26.05 19.76
C LYS A 49 18.51 25.47 21.09
N PHE A 50 18.88 24.23 21.40
CA PHE A 50 18.55 23.58 22.68
C PHE A 50 19.72 22.78 23.25
N TYR A 51 19.69 22.55 24.57
CA TYR A 51 20.65 21.68 25.25
C TYR A 51 20.09 20.28 25.38
N TYR A 52 20.93 19.25 25.22
CA TYR A 52 20.53 17.87 25.36
C TYR A 52 21.63 17.02 26.02
N LEU A 53 21.20 15.93 26.68
CA LEU A 53 22.10 14.91 27.19
C LEU A 53 22.60 14.06 26.01
N GLY A 54 23.90 14.14 25.70
CA GLY A 54 24.48 13.38 24.59
C GLY A 54 25.11 12.06 25.03
N GLU A 55 25.91 12.06 26.09
CA GLU A 55 26.65 10.87 26.53
C GLU A 55 26.59 10.66 28.05
N ARG A 56 26.66 9.39 28.48
CA ARG A 56 26.78 9.00 29.89
C ARG A 56 27.95 8.04 30.07
N LYS A 57 28.95 8.48 30.83
CA LYS A 57 30.14 7.69 31.15
C LYS A 57 30.04 7.16 32.58
N GLN A 58 29.77 5.87 32.71
CA GLN A 58 29.58 5.19 34.00
C GLN A 58 30.80 4.34 34.36
N ASN A 59 31.34 4.49 35.58
CA ASN A 59 32.56 3.80 36.01
C ASN A 59 32.49 2.28 35.80
N ASN A 60 31.41 1.64 36.27
CA ASN A 60 31.24 0.20 36.21
C ASN A 60 31.16 -0.33 34.77
N LYS A 61 30.55 0.42 33.84
CA LYS A 61 30.50 0.04 32.42
C LYS A 61 31.85 0.20 31.73
N ILE A 62 32.58 1.28 32.03
CA ILE A 62 33.88 1.55 31.42
C ILE A 62 34.95 0.57 31.93
N LYS A 63 34.89 0.16 33.21
CA LYS A 63 35.76 -0.89 33.75
C LYS A 63 35.56 -2.23 33.03
N ASN A 64 34.30 -2.64 32.83
CA ASN A 64 34.00 -3.92 32.19
C ASN A 64 34.50 -3.97 30.73
N ILE A 65 34.38 -2.87 29.97
CA ILE A 65 34.89 -2.78 28.59
C ILE A 65 36.42 -2.97 28.52
N ARG A 66 37.17 -2.60 29.56
CA ARG A 66 38.64 -2.79 29.60
C ARG A 66 39.09 -4.17 30.06
N ILE A 67 38.20 -4.98 30.63
CA ILE A 67 38.52 -6.32 31.17
C ILE A 67 38.34 -7.40 30.09
N GLU A 68 37.60 -7.14 29.02
CA GLU A 68 37.33 -8.13 27.95
C GLU A 68 38.55 -8.53 27.10
N ASP A 69 39.72 -7.91 27.27
CA ASP A 69 40.95 -8.29 26.55
C ASP A 69 41.84 -9.31 27.28
N ASN A 70 41.50 -9.80 28.48
CA ASN A 70 42.13 -11.02 29.02
C ASN A 70 41.36 -11.65 30.20
N SER A 71 41.01 -12.93 30.01
CA SER A 71 40.47 -13.93 30.96
C SER A 71 38.96 -13.92 31.25
N GLU A 72 38.31 -15.01 30.81
CA GLU A 72 37.00 -15.48 31.26
C GLU A 72 37.06 -15.83 32.75
N LEU A 73 36.40 -15.05 33.60
CA LEU A 73 35.98 -15.50 34.92
C LEU A 73 34.56 -15.02 35.24
N GLN A 74 33.86 -15.90 35.95
CA GLN A 74 32.43 -15.92 36.25
C GLN A 74 31.92 -14.62 36.87
N GLN A 75 30.73 -14.21 36.43
CA GLN A 75 29.99 -13.06 36.95
C GLN A 75 29.36 -13.39 38.30
N ASP A 76 29.96 -12.93 39.39
CA ASP A 76 29.21 -12.53 40.57
C ASP A 76 28.85 -11.04 40.45
N GLU A 77 27.59 -10.70 40.67
CA GLU A 77 27.06 -9.33 40.57
C GLU A 77 27.84 -8.36 41.48
N PRO A 78 28.36 -7.22 40.95
CA PRO A 78 28.82 -6.15 41.82
C PRO A 78 27.60 -5.37 42.31
N THR A 79 27.39 -5.41 43.63
CA THR A 79 26.54 -4.50 44.38
C THR A 79 26.70 -3.06 43.86
N VAL A 80 25.58 -2.45 43.48
CA VAL A 80 25.54 -1.08 42.95
C VAL A 80 25.87 -0.10 44.08
N GLU A 81 27.16 0.18 44.28
CA GLU A 81 27.56 1.37 45.01
C GLU A 81 27.03 2.60 44.24
N ASN A 82 26.24 3.44 44.92
CA ASN A 82 25.74 4.71 44.37
C ASN A 82 26.91 5.69 44.23
N LEU A 83 27.69 5.53 43.15
CA LEU A 83 28.80 6.43 42.84
C LEU A 83 28.28 7.84 42.53
N PRO A 84 28.96 8.89 43.03
CA PRO A 84 28.55 10.27 42.76
C PRO A 84 28.57 10.55 41.26
N THR A 85 27.51 11.18 40.78
CA THR A 85 27.32 11.50 39.36
C THR A 85 27.44 13.01 39.16
N PHE A 86 28.32 13.42 38.24
CA PHE A 86 28.54 14.81 37.88
C PHE A 86 27.94 15.10 36.51
N ASN A 87 27.29 16.26 36.37
CA ASN A 87 26.75 16.73 35.10
C ASN A 87 27.67 17.82 34.56
N ILE A 88 28.13 17.67 33.33
CA ILE A 88 28.96 18.66 32.64
C ILE A 88 28.34 19.07 31.32
N LEU A 89 28.56 20.31 30.91
CA LEU A 89 28.19 20.84 29.60
C LEU A 89 29.48 21.12 28.82
N LEU A 90 29.59 20.55 27.63
CA LEU A 90 30.66 20.85 26.69
C LEU A 90 30.19 21.90 25.69
N VAL A 91 30.92 23.01 25.61
CA VAL A 91 30.68 24.09 24.65
C VAL A 91 31.95 24.26 23.82
N SER A 92 31.86 24.06 22.51
CA SER A 92 32.98 24.34 21.60
C SER A 92 33.12 25.85 21.39
N ASP A 93 34.35 26.36 21.49
CA ASP A 93 34.71 27.68 20.99
C ASP A 93 35.28 27.51 19.57
N THR A 94 34.68 28.19 18.59
CA THR A 94 35.06 28.08 17.18
C THR A 94 36.01 29.19 16.72
N ASN A 95 36.47 30.07 17.61
CA ASN A 95 37.15 31.30 17.19
C ASN A 95 38.56 31.14 16.60
N GLU A 96 39.31 30.06 16.84
CA GLU A 96 40.70 29.97 16.34
C GLU A 96 41.19 28.54 16.04
N ASN A 97 40.74 27.86 14.97
CA ASN A 97 41.34 26.65 14.34
C ASN A 97 41.89 25.50 15.25
N GLN A 98 41.60 25.52 16.54
CA GLN A 98 41.87 24.52 17.56
C GLN A 98 40.52 24.28 18.22
N GLY A 99 40.04 23.03 18.21
CA GLY A 99 38.76 22.66 18.82
C GLY A 99 38.84 22.69 20.34
N ILE A 100 38.87 23.89 20.92
CA ILE A 100 38.88 24.09 22.37
C ILE A 100 37.44 23.93 22.87
N TYR A 101 37.25 23.05 23.85
CA TYR A 101 35.98 22.87 24.53
C TYR A 101 36.05 23.49 25.93
N HIS A 102 35.10 24.35 26.23
CA HIS A 102 34.84 24.81 27.58
C HIS A 102 33.94 23.80 28.29
N VAL A 103 34.35 23.40 29.49
CA VAL A 103 33.60 22.46 30.33
C VAL A 103 32.95 23.24 31.48
N PHE A 104 31.63 23.23 31.54
CA PHE A 104 30.87 23.85 32.62
C PHE A 104 30.24 22.79 33.51
N TYR A 105 30.25 23.01 34.82
CA TYR A 105 29.52 22.17 35.75
C TYR A 105 28.04 22.54 35.74
N VAL A 106 27.16 21.54 35.57
CA VAL A 106 25.71 21.74 35.49
C VAL A 106 25.07 21.38 36.83
N THR A 107 24.54 22.39 37.52
CA THR A 107 23.86 22.23 38.81
C THR A 107 22.40 21.80 38.67
N SER A 108 21.72 22.23 37.60
CA SER A 108 20.33 21.88 37.30
C SER A 108 20.19 21.39 35.86
N THR A 109 20.01 20.09 35.68
CA THR A 109 19.82 19.48 34.35
C THR A 109 18.49 19.88 33.73
N ASP A 110 17.43 19.92 34.55
CA ASP A 110 16.08 20.24 34.10
C ASP A 110 15.98 21.71 33.67
N GLY A 111 16.69 22.61 34.38
CA GLY A 111 16.78 24.02 33.98
C GLY A 111 17.55 24.23 32.68
N LEU A 112 18.59 23.40 32.44
CA LEU A 112 19.41 23.48 31.22
C LEU A 112 18.66 22.98 29.98
N THR A 113 18.07 21.78 30.05
CA THR A 113 17.42 21.15 28.87
C THR A 113 15.93 21.46 28.74
N ARG A 114 15.32 22.04 29.78
CA ARG A 114 13.86 22.18 29.93
C ARG A 114 13.10 20.85 29.86
N GLN A 115 13.80 19.73 30.06
CA GLN A 115 13.24 18.39 30.04
C GLN A 115 13.54 17.68 31.35
N LYS A 116 12.58 16.88 31.83
CA LYS A 116 12.78 15.99 32.96
C LYS A 116 13.28 14.64 32.46
N TYR A 117 14.53 14.31 32.74
CA TYR A 117 15.05 12.97 32.50
C TYR A 117 14.60 12.01 33.60
N CYS A 118 14.26 10.78 33.22
CA CYS A 118 14.01 9.72 34.19
C CYS A 118 15.31 9.44 34.99
N PRO A 119 15.30 9.55 36.34
CA PRO A 119 16.50 9.42 37.17
C PRO A 119 17.00 7.98 37.28
N HIS A 120 16.28 7.02 36.70
CA HIS A 120 16.65 5.61 36.70
C HIS A 120 17.27 5.20 35.37
N CYS A 121 16.59 5.45 34.25
CA CYS A 121 17.08 5.06 32.93
C CYS A 121 17.98 6.12 32.28
N TYR A 122 17.69 7.42 32.49
CA TYR A 122 18.22 8.58 31.77
C TYR A 122 18.26 8.45 30.23
N GLN A 123 17.47 7.53 29.66
CA GLN A 123 17.29 7.39 28.21
C GLN A 123 16.02 8.08 27.73
N GLN A 124 15.01 8.17 28.60
CA GLN A 124 13.77 8.87 28.31
C GLN A 124 13.77 10.22 29.02
N SER A 125 13.43 11.26 28.26
CA SER A 125 13.09 12.57 28.77
C SER A 125 11.63 12.90 28.50
N PHE A 126 11.10 13.83 29.28
CA PHE A 126 9.73 14.29 29.20
C PHE A 126 9.71 15.82 29.26
N ASP A 127 8.88 16.48 28.46
CA ASP A 127 8.67 17.93 28.59
C ASP A 127 7.71 18.19 29.78
N PRO A 128 8.13 18.89 30.84
CA PRO A 128 7.27 19.19 31.97
C PRO A 128 6.05 20.07 31.62
N ARG A 129 6.02 20.67 30.43
CA ARG A 129 4.90 21.50 29.93
C ARG A 129 3.83 20.70 29.19
N ASP A 130 4.07 19.43 28.90
CA ASP A 130 3.08 18.56 28.25
C ASP A 130 1.89 18.28 29.19
N ASP A 131 0.66 18.38 28.68
CA ASP A 131 -0.58 18.13 29.43
C ASP A 131 -0.63 16.71 30.02
N HIS A 132 0.06 15.76 29.38
CA HIS A 132 0.13 14.36 29.78
C HIS A 132 1.41 13.99 30.54
N TYR A 133 2.31 14.96 30.77
CA TYR A 133 3.61 14.75 31.43
C TYR A 133 3.52 13.85 32.68
N LYS A 134 2.61 14.19 33.62
CA LYS A 134 2.48 13.46 34.89
C LYS A 134 2.17 11.98 34.68
N ARG A 135 1.21 11.69 33.79
CA ARG A 135 0.76 10.32 33.48
C ARG A 135 1.91 9.54 32.85
N ASP A 136 2.53 10.10 31.82
CA ASP A 136 3.52 9.40 30.99
C ASP A 136 4.81 9.18 31.77
N TYR A 137 5.25 10.17 32.56
CA TYR A 137 6.38 10.05 33.46
C TYR A 137 6.15 8.96 34.53
N GLN A 138 4.98 8.96 35.17
CA GLN A 138 4.64 7.96 36.20
C GLN A 138 4.55 6.55 35.60
N GLN A 139 3.94 6.41 34.43
CA GLN A 139 3.82 5.13 33.73
C GLN A 139 5.21 4.58 33.37
N HIS A 140 6.08 5.43 32.82
CA HIS A 140 7.45 5.04 32.50
C HIS A 140 8.24 4.59 33.74
N VAL A 141 8.23 5.39 34.82
CA VAL A 141 8.94 5.06 36.07
C VAL A 141 8.41 3.76 36.69
N SER A 142 7.09 3.55 36.66
CA SER A 142 6.46 2.34 37.19
C SER A 142 6.84 1.11 36.37
N GLN A 143 6.80 1.21 35.04
CA GLN A 143 7.20 0.13 34.15
C GLN A 143 8.70 -0.22 34.30
N TYR A 144 9.55 0.79 34.49
CA TYR A 144 10.98 0.60 34.71
C TYR A 144 11.26 -0.15 36.02
N LYS A 145 10.51 0.14 37.09
CA LYS A 145 10.58 -0.58 38.37
C LYS A 145 10.12 -2.03 38.25
N ILE A 146 9.01 -2.27 37.53
CA ILE A 146 8.47 -3.63 37.29
C ILE A 146 9.48 -4.49 36.53
N ASN A 147 10.24 -3.90 35.61
CA ASN A 147 11.19 -4.63 34.78
C ASN A 147 12.58 -4.83 35.44
N ASN A 148 12.71 -4.71 36.77
CA ASN A 148 13.97 -4.80 37.51
C ASN A 148 15.11 -3.93 36.90
N GLY A 149 14.78 -2.73 36.42
CA GLY A 149 15.76 -1.81 35.83
C GLY A 149 16.30 -2.19 34.45
N LYS A 150 15.74 -3.24 33.81
CA LYS A 150 16.08 -3.61 32.43
C LYS A 150 15.14 -2.95 31.43
N ILE A 151 15.71 -2.29 30.43
CA ILE A 151 14.95 -1.72 29.32
C ILE A 151 14.64 -2.86 28.34
N ILE A 152 13.38 -3.31 28.34
CA ILE A 152 12.91 -4.29 27.37
C ILE A 152 12.72 -3.55 26.04
N LYS A 153 13.72 -3.61 25.16
CA LYS A 153 13.56 -3.22 23.76
C LYS A 153 12.62 -4.23 23.12
N LYS A 154 11.32 -3.95 23.09
CA LYS A 154 10.40 -4.69 22.23
C LYS A 154 10.76 -4.33 20.80
N VAL A 155 11.27 -5.28 20.04
CA VAL A 155 11.40 -5.15 18.59
C VAL A 155 9.97 -4.99 18.07
N LYS A 156 9.62 -3.75 17.70
CA LYS A 156 8.43 -3.50 16.90
C LYS A 156 8.86 -3.86 15.48
N LEU A 157 8.55 -5.10 15.07
CA LEU A 157 8.61 -5.44 13.65
C LEU A 157 7.70 -4.44 12.92
N ASP A 158 8.11 -4.00 11.74
CA ASP A 158 7.19 -3.26 10.86
C ASP A 158 5.89 -4.03 10.78
N GLU A 159 4.75 -3.34 10.83
CA GLU A 159 3.45 -3.96 10.61
C GLU A 159 3.50 -4.64 9.24
N GLN A 160 3.75 -5.95 9.23
CA GLN A 160 3.61 -6.72 8.00
C GLN A 160 2.17 -6.53 7.56
N PRO A 161 1.92 -6.04 6.33
CA PRO A 161 0.58 -5.99 5.82
C PRO A 161 0.05 -7.43 5.89
N PHE A 162 -1.02 -7.64 6.67
CA PHE A 162 -1.76 -8.88 6.58
C PHE A 162 -2.06 -9.15 5.11
N PRO A 163 -1.97 -10.41 4.63
CA PRO A 163 -2.55 -10.73 3.34
C PRO A 163 -3.99 -10.22 3.35
N TYR A 164 -4.38 -9.51 2.29
CA TYR A 164 -5.75 -9.00 2.19
C TYR A 164 -6.66 -10.21 1.94
N VAL A 165 -7.23 -10.73 3.03
CA VAL A 165 -8.14 -11.87 3.04
C VAL A 165 -9.53 -11.39 3.50
N PRO A 166 -10.20 -10.51 2.72
CA PRO A 166 -11.46 -9.87 3.12
C PRO A 166 -12.58 -10.89 3.35
N HIS A 167 -12.47 -12.09 2.76
CA HIS A 167 -13.42 -13.17 2.94
C HIS A 167 -13.38 -13.80 4.35
N ILE A 168 -12.31 -13.59 5.13
CA ILE A 168 -12.19 -14.09 6.52
C ILE A 168 -12.16 -12.93 7.51
N GLN A 169 -11.30 -11.93 7.28
CA GLN A 169 -11.12 -10.83 8.23
C GLN A 169 -12.26 -9.82 8.11
N ARG A 170 -12.93 -9.53 9.24
CA ARG A 170 -14.10 -8.62 9.33
C ARG A 170 -15.33 -9.11 8.55
N ASN A 171 -15.38 -10.40 8.21
CA ASN A 171 -16.57 -11.01 7.63
C ASN A 171 -17.58 -11.33 8.74
N GLU A 172 -18.71 -10.61 8.77
CA GLU A 172 -19.76 -10.81 9.76
C GLU A 172 -20.37 -12.21 9.71
N THR A 173 -20.49 -12.80 8.52
CA THR A 173 -20.95 -14.19 8.33
C THR A 173 -19.99 -15.15 9.02
N TYR A 174 -18.69 -15.00 8.78
CA TYR A 174 -17.69 -15.87 9.39
C TYR A 174 -17.67 -15.71 10.91
N ALA A 175 -17.76 -14.48 11.42
CA ALA A 175 -17.85 -14.20 12.85
C ALA A 175 -19.10 -14.83 13.49
N TYR A 176 -20.25 -14.77 12.82
CA TYR A 176 -21.49 -15.42 13.25
C TYR A 176 -21.34 -16.95 13.31
N LEU A 177 -20.80 -17.56 12.25
CA LEU A 177 -20.58 -19.01 12.20
C LEU A 177 -19.57 -19.47 13.26
N LEU A 178 -18.51 -18.68 13.48
CA LEU A 178 -17.54 -18.93 14.54
C LEU A 178 -18.18 -18.88 15.94
N ALA A 179 -19.01 -17.87 16.21
CA ALA A 179 -19.71 -17.73 17.50
C ALA A 179 -20.69 -18.89 17.78
N ASN A 180 -21.22 -19.54 16.73
CA ASN A 180 -22.17 -20.65 16.85
C ASN A 180 -21.53 -22.03 16.67
N ASN A 181 -20.20 -22.16 16.65
CA ASN A 181 -19.47 -23.41 16.37
C ASN A 181 -19.91 -24.10 15.05
N ALA A 182 -20.22 -23.28 14.05
CA ALA A 182 -20.74 -23.69 12.74
C ALA A 182 -19.80 -23.29 11.60
N THR A 183 -18.50 -23.11 11.86
CA THR A 183 -17.51 -22.67 10.85
C THR A 183 -17.41 -23.59 9.64
N GLN A 184 -17.73 -24.88 9.81
CA GLN A 184 -17.81 -25.87 8.74
C GLN A 184 -18.91 -25.56 7.70
N GLN A 185 -19.88 -24.70 8.04
CA GLN A 185 -20.92 -24.26 7.12
C GLN A 185 -20.46 -23.10 6.24
N PHE A 186 -19.31 -22.47 6.53
CA PHE A 186 -18.85 -21.30 5.77
C PHE A 186 -18.58 -21.67 4.31
N THR A 187 -19.28 -20.98 3.41
CA THR A 187 -19.07 -21.04 1.97
C THR A 187 -18.47 -19.73 1.46
N PRO A 188 -17.49 -19.80 0.54
CA PRO A 188 -16.94 -18.60 -0.11
C PRO A 188 -17.97 -17.99 -1.08
N THR A 189 -17.71 -16.75 -1.51
CA THR A 189 -18.57 -16.02 -2.45
C THR A 189 -18.44 -16.60 -3.86
N GLN A 190 -19.47 -17.29 -4.32
CA GLN A 190 -19.43 -18.05 -5.57
C GLN A 190 -19.80 -17.22 -6.80
N TYR A 191 -20.66 -16.21 -6.64
CA TYR A 191 -21.27 -15.46 -7.73
C TYR A 191 -20.82 -13.99 -7.71
N TYR A 192 -20.51 -13.46 -8.89
CA TYR A 192 -19.95 -12.12 -9.08
C TYR A 192 -20.16 -11.67 -10.53
N ILE A 193 -19.81 -10.43 -10.84
CA ILE A 193 -19.88 -9.88 -12.19
C ILE A 193 -18.47 -9.53 -12.63
N THR A 194 -18.08 -9.91 -13.85
CA THR A 194 -16.85 -9.43 -14.49
C THR A 194 -17.16 -8.36 -15.52
N TYR A 195 -16.26 -7.43 -15.77
CA TYR A 195 -16.43 -6.39 -16.78
C TYR A 195 -15.12 -6.00 -17.46
N ASP A 196 -15.23 -5.47 -18.67
CA ASP A 196 -14.10 -4.99 -19.45
C ASP A 196 -14.55 -3.85 -20.38
N PHE A 197 -13.71 -2.82 -20.51
CA PHE A 197 -13.96 -1.65 -21.35
C PHE A 197 -13.03 -1.64 -22.56
N GLU A 198 -13.62 -1.45 -23.73
CA GLU A 198 -12.84 -1.12 -24.92
C GLU A 198 -12.74 0.39 -25.08
N THR A 199 -11.56 0.87 -25.44
CA THR A 199 -11.28 2.31 -25.54
C THR A 199 -10.56 2.66 -26.82
N ILE A 200 -10.71 3.92 -27.22
CA ILE A 200 -10.02 4.53 -28.35
C ILE A 200 -9.17 5.70 -27.87
N GLU A 201 -7.96 5.82 -28.40
CA GLU A 201 -7.09 6.95 -28.10
C GLU A 201 -7.49 8.18 -28.93
N CYS A 202 -7.85 9.27 -28.24
CA CYS A 202 -8.04 10.58 -28.83
C CYS A 202 -6.81 11.46 -28.57
N LYS A 203 -6.09 11.83 -29.63
CA LYS A 203 -4.87 12.65 -29.55
C LYS A 203 -5.22 14.13 -29.45
N ILE A 204 -4.86 14.76 -28.33
CA ILE A 204 -5.21 16.16 -28.03
C ILE A 204 -4.02 17.09 -28.29
N ASN A 205 -2.81 16.70 -27.89
CA ASN A 205 -1.57 17.48 -28.04
C ASN A 205 -1.67 18.96 -27.61
N THR A 206 -2.27 19.23 -26.44
CA THR A 206 -2.43 20.60 -25.91
C THR A 206 -1.46 20.90 -24.78
N TYR A 207 -1.00 22.15 -24.68
CA TYR A 207 -0.12 22.62 -23.59
C TYR A 207 -0.93 23.34 -22.51
N PHE A 208 -0.61 23.11 -21.23
CA PHE A 208 -1.24 23.77 -20.09
C PHE A 208 -0.23 24.11 -18.99
N GLY A 209 -0.64 24.95 -18.04
CA GLY A 209 0.24 25.43 -16.97
C GLY A 209 0.95 26.75 -17.29
N LYS A 210 2.12 26.96 -16.69
CA LYS A 210 2.91 28.20 -16.82
C LYS A 210 3.73 28.15 -18.11
N SER A 211 3.83 29.29 -18.80
CA SER A 211 4.72 29.43 -19.94
C SER A 211 6.17 29.17 -19.50
N ILE A 212 6.89 28.34 -20.27
CA ILE A 212 8.30 28.04 -20.01
C ILE A 212 9.18 29.21 -20.45
N ASN A 213 8.74 29.96 -21.47
CA ASN A 213 9.57 30.95 -22.13
C ASN A 213 8.84 32.29 -22.26
N LYS A 214 9.45 33.38 -21.79
CA LYS A 214 8.84 34.73 -21.81
C LYS A 214 8.50 35.22 -23.24
N ASN A 215 9.19 34.68 -24.24
CA ASN A 215 9.07 35.10 -25.64
C ASN A 215 8.20 34.16 -26.49
N ASP A 216 7.87 32.96 -26.00
CA ASP A 216 6.99 32.01 -26.68
C ASP A 216 5.90 31.54 -25.72
N GLN A 217 4.74 32.18 -25.83
CA GLN A 217 3.61 31.93 -24.93
C GLN A 217 2.90 30.58 -25.22
N ASN A 218 3.23 29.90 -26.32
CA ASN A 218 2.56 28.68 -26.75
C ASN A 218 3.10 27.42 -26.05
N ILE A 219 4.38 27.41 -25.66
CA ILE A 219 4.98 26.27 -24.96
C ILE A 219 4.84 26.46 -23.45
N ARG A 220 4.08 25.56 -22.82
CA ARG A 220 3.85 25.54 -21.37
C ARG A 220 4.52 24.33 -20.71
N ASN A 221 4.70 24.40 -19.40
CA ASN A 221 5.43 23.40 -18.59
C ASN A 221 4.72 22.04 -18.45
N SER A 222 3.53 21.87 -19.01
CA SER A 222 2.81 20.60 -19.05
C SER A 222 2.13 20.40 -20.40
N GLN A 223 2.07 19.15 -20.84
CA GLN A 223 1.48 18.76 -22.12
C GLN A 223 0.48 17.62 -21.88
N TRP A 224 -0.70 17.78 -22.45
CA TRP A 224 -1.73 16.75 -22.55
C TRP A 224 -1.64 16.12 -23.93
N ILE A 225 -1.15 14.88 -23.99
CA ILE A 225 -0.88 14.17 -25.25
C ILE A 225 -2.17 13.56 -25.80
N SER A 226 -2.86 12.76 -25.00
CA SER A 226 -4.08 12.05 -25.42
C SER A 226 -5.03 11.79 -24.25
N VAL A 227 -6.26 11.42 -24.58
CA VAL A 227 -7.28 10.90 -23.66
C VAL A 227 -7.83 9.59 -24.21
N LEU A 228 -8.14 8.65 -23.32
CA LEU A 228 -8.86 7.43 -23.70
C LEU A 228 -10.36 7.71 -23.61
N GLU A 229 -11.07 7.42 -24.69
CA GLU A 229 -12.51 7.50 -24.74
C GLU A 229 -13.12 6.09 -24.78
N PRO A 230 -14.17 5.83 -23.99
CA PRO A 230 -14.80 4.53 -23.92
C PRO A 230 -15.63 4.26 -25.19
N LEU A 231 -15.35 3.14 -25.85
CA LEU A 231 -16.00 2.69 -27.08
C LEU A 231 -17.14 1.71 -26.79
N SER A 232 -16.88 0.75 -25.89
CA SER A 232 -17.86 -0.22 -25.41
C SER A 232 -17.52 -0.73 -24.02
N VAL A 233 -18.47 -1.40 -23.40
CA VAL A 233 -18.30 -2.15 -22.17
C VAL A 233 -19.08 -3.45 -22.25
N ALA A 234 -18.42 -4.55 -21.93
CA ALA A 234 -19.07 -5.84 -21.71
C ALA A 234 -19.07 -6.19 -20.22
N SER A 235 -20.02 -7.01 -19.79
CA SER A 235 -19.98 -7.65 -18.49
C SER A 235 -20.56 -9.05 -18.54
N THR A 236 -19.89 -9.99 -17.88
CA THR A 236 -20.39 -11.34 -17.67
C THR A 236 -20.85 -11.49 -16.23
N ILE A 237 -22.14 -11.78 -16.05
CA ILE A 237 -22.77 -12.03 -14.77
C ILE A 237 -22.75 -13.53 -14.52
N LYS A 238 -22.09 -13.94 -13.44
CA LYS A 238 -22.05 -15.32 -12.97
C LYS A 238 -23.16 -15.53 -11.94
N LEU A 239 -24.08 -16.45 -12.21
CA LEU A 239 -25.29 -16.70 -11.41
C LEU A 239 -25.43 -18.18 -11.03
N LYS A 240 -26.22 -18.46 -9.98
CA LYS A 240 -26.59 -19.84 -9.64
C LYS A 240 -27.46 -20.42 -10.75
N TRP A 241 -27.15 -21.62 -11.22
CA TRP A 241 -27.98 -22.26 -12.23
C TRP A 241 -29.40 -22.52 -11.70
N LYS A 242 -30.41 -22.21 -12.51
CA LYS A 242 -31.83 -22.46 -12.23
C LYS A 242 -32.47 -23.07 -13.46
N GLU A 243 -33.30 -24.09 -13.27
CA GLU A 243 -33.89 -24.89 -14.37
C GLU A 243 -34.69 -24.07 -15.39
N TYR A 244 -35.28 -22.95 -14.95
CA TYR A 244 -36.03 -22.08 -15.86
C TYR A 244 -35.15 -21.30 -16.85
N TYR A 245 -33.82 -21.28 -16.67
CA TYR A 245 -32.88 -20.73 -17.64
C TYR A 245 -32.66 -21.63 -18.87
N ASN A 246 -33.04 -22.92 -18.82
CA ASN A 246 -32.81 -23.86 -19.93
C ASN A 246 -33.37 -23.39 -21.28
N ASN A 247 -34.39 -22.54 -21.28
CA ASN A 247 -35.08 -22.07 -22.49
C ASN A 247 -34.78 -20.60 -22.83
N ASP A 248 -33.78 -19.99 -22.19
CA ASP A 248 -33.40 -18.61 -22.42
C ASP A 248 -31.95 -18.54 -22.92
N ASP A 249 -31.79 -18.22 -24.21
CA ASP A 249 -30.51 -18.17 -24.91
C ASP A 249 -29.54 -17.13 -24.33
N GLN A 250 -30.01 -16.24 -23.45
CA GLN A 250 -29.13 -15.31 -22.73
C GLN A 250 -28.26 -16.00 -21.67
N TYR A 251 -28.62 -17.20 -21.25
CA TYR A 251 -27.91 -17.93 -20.19
C TYR A 251 -27.15 -19.12 -20.75
N LYS A 252 -25.82 -19.10 -20.60
CA LYS A 252 -24.94 -20.21 -20.91
C LYS A 252 -24.69 -21.03 -19.65
N LYS A 253 -25.07 -22.32 -19.67
CA LYS A 253 -24.77 -23.26 -18.58
C LYS A 253 -23.29 -23.63 -18.61
N ILE A 254 -22.62 -23.52 -17.47
CA ILE A 254 -21.25 -24.00 -17.28
C ILE A 254 -21.17 -24.89 -16.03
N ALA A 255 -20.31 -25.89 -16.06
CA ALA A 255 -20.00 -26.72 -14.91
C ALA A 255 -18.77 -26.15 -14.19
N THR A 256 -18.90 -25.85 -12.91
CA THR A 256 -17.79 -25.42 -12.04
C THR A 256 -17.50 -26.50 -11.00
N PRO A 257 -16.33 -26.48 -10.32
CA PRO A 257 -16.06 -27.37 -9.19
C PRO A 257 -17.11 -27.28 -8.06
N PHE A 258 -17.89 -26.20 -8.01
CA PHE A 258 -18.89 -25.91 -6.98
C PHE A 258 -20.33 -26.17 -7.42
N GLY A 259 -20.54 -26.65 -8.67
CA GLY A 259 -21.84 -26.95 -9.25
C GLY A 259 -22.13 -26.20 -10.54
N ASP A 260 -23.33 -26.42 -11.07
CA ASP A 260 -23.80 -25.79 -12.29
C ASP A 260 -24.03 -24.29 -12.07
N THR A 261 -23.52 -23.48 -12.99
CA THR A 261 -23.58 -22.02 -12.97
C THR A 261 -24.16 -21.52 -14.28
N ALA A 262 -24.88 -20.40 -14.25
CA ALA A 262 -25.33 -19.68 -15.43
C ALA A 262 -24.44 -18.46 -15.68
N LEU A 263 -23.97 -18.29 -16.92
CA LEU A 263 -23.35 -17.05 -17.38
C LEU A 263 -24.35 -16.28 -18.22
N LYS A 264 -24.54 -15.01 -17.89
CA LYS A 264 -25.30 -14.04 -18.70
C LYS A 264 -24.38 -12.91 -19.09
N THR A 265 -24.40 -12.51 -20.36
CA THR A 265 -23.55 -11.42 -20.84
C THR A 265 -24.40 -10.20 -21.18
N ILE A 266 -23.95 -9.02 -20.78
CA ILE A 266 -24.53 -7.73 -21.18
C ILE A 266 -23.46 -6.91 -21.89
N TYR A 267 -23.86 -6.14 -22.89
CA TYR A 267 -22.95 -5.33 -23.70
C TYR A 267 -23.59 -3.98 -24.01
N TYR A 268 -22.79 -2.93 -23.88
CA TYR A 268 -23.18 -1.56 -24.21
C TYR A 268 -22.10 -0.85 -25.02
N ASP A 269 -22.49 -0.02 -25.98
CA ASP A 269 -21.55 0.76 -26.80
C ASP A 269 -22.08 2.13 -27.22
N LEU A 270 -21.23 2.91 -27.88
CA LEU A 270 -21.55 4.26 -28.35
C LEU A 270 -22.76 4.33 -29.30
N ARG A 271 -23.15 3.23 -29.97
CA ARG A 271 -24.32 3.22 -30.88
C ARG A 271 -25.64 3.33 -30.10
N GLN A 272 -25.62 3.07 -28.78
CA GLN A 272 -26.78 3.20 -27.88
C GLN A 272 -26.89 4.60 -27.25
N GLY A 273 -26.01 5.53 -27.62
CA GLY A 273 -26.02 6.94 -27.19
C GLY A 273 -24.97 7.29 -26.13
N ASP A 274 -24.74 8.60 -25.94
CA ASP A 274 -23.66 9.15 -25.10
C ASP A 274 -23.74 8.77 -23.61
N ASN A 275 -24.89 8.25 -23.16
CA ASN A 275 -25.13 7.82 -21.78
C ASN A 275 -24.99 6.31 -21.57
N PHE A 276 -24.45 5.55 -22.53
CA PHE A 276 -24.35 4.08 -22.43
C PHE A 276 -23.64 3.60 -21.15
N ILE A 277 -22.64 4.35 -20.62
CA ILE A 277 -22.00 4.04 -19.33
C ILE A 277 -22.98 4.11 -18.18
N THR A 278 -23.87 5.11 -18.19
CA THR A 278 -24.90 5.24 -17.15
C THR A 278 -25.91 4.11 -17.26
N GLN A 279 -26.31 3.73 -18.49
CA GLN A 279 -27.18 2.58 -18.75
C GLN A 279 -26.53 1.27 -18.26
N TRP A 280 -25.24 1.08 -18.53
CA TRP A 280 -24.48 -0.07 -18.05
C TRP A 280 -24.42 -0.12 -16.51
N ILE A 281 -24.12 1.00 -15.82
CA ILE A 281 -24.11 1.03 -14.36
C ILE A 281 -25.50 0.66 -13.80
N GLU A 282 -26.58 1.18 -14.37
CA GLU A 282 -27.94 0.83 -13.97
C GLU A 282 -28.20 -0.67 -14.12
N GLN A 283 -27.81 -1.27 -15.25
CA GLN A 283 -27.95 -2.70 -15.48
C GLN A 283 -27.11 -3.53 -14.50
N VAL A 284 -25.85 -3.14 -14.25
CA VAL A 284 -24.98 -3.82 -13.27
C VAL A 284 -25.59 -3.83 -11.88
N PHE A 285 -26.21 -2.74 -11.44
CA PHE A 285 -26.92 -2.71 -10.16
C PHE A 285 -28.13 -3.64 -10.13
N GLU A 286 -28.88 -3.74 -11.24
CA GLU A 286 -30.01 -4.66 -11.34
C GLU A 286 -29.57 -6.12 -11.25
N GLU A 287 -28.57 -6.51 -12.05
CA GLU A 287 -28.02 -7.86 -12.04
C GLU A 287 -27.38 -8.21 -10.69
N ALA A 288 -26.74 -7.23 -10.04
CA ALA A 288 -26.17 -7.40 -8.71
C ALA A 288 -27.22 -7.76 -7.65
N LYS A 289 -28.52 -7.45 -7.85
CA LYS A 289 -29.57 -7.92 -6.92
C LYS A 289 -29.68 -9.43 -6.97
N GLN A 290 -29.71 -10.00 -8.17
CA GLN A 290 -29.79 -11.44 -8.35
C GLN A 290 -28.52 -12.15 -7.86
N VAL A 291 -27.34 -11.59 -8.14
CA VAL A 291 -26.06 -12.11 -7.62
C VAL A 291 -26.03 -12.09 -6.10
N SER A 292 -26.56 -11.04 -5.46
CA SER A 292 -26.67 -10.97 -4.00
C SER A 292 -27.57 -12.06 -3.44
N ILE A 293 -28.71 -12.33 -4.10
CA ILE A 293 -29.64 -13.40 -3.69
C ILE A 293 -28.98 -14.77 -3.84
N ASP A 294 -28.30 -15.01 -4.96
CA ASP A 294 -27.68 -16.30 -5.27
C ASP A 294 -26.51 -16.64 -4.33
N ASN A 295 -25.86 -15.63 -3.72
CA ASN A 295 -24.81 -15.80 -2.73
C ASN A 295 -25.32 -15.99 -1.28
N ASN A 296 -26.62 -15.82 -1.02
CA ASN A 296 -27.17 -16.06 0.32
C ASN A 296 -27.09 -17.55 0.67
N TYR A 297 -26.98 -17.83 1.97
CA TYR A 297 -27.09 -19.18 2.50
C TYR A 297 -28.53 -19.67 2.39
N ASP A 298 -28.71 -20.98 2.23
CA ASP A 298 -30.05 -21.61 2.22
C ASP A 298 -30.76 -21.48 3.59
N ASP A 299 -30.01 -21.31 4.69
CA ASP A 299 -30.56 -20.95 6.01
C ASP A 299 -30.57 -19.42 6.20
N ASP A 300 -31.77 -18.84 6.16
CA ASP A 300 -32.03 -17.40 6.35
C ASP A 300 -31.49 -16.84 7.67
N LYS A 301 -31.18 -17.69 8.66
CA LYS A 301 -30.58 -17.27 9.93
C LYS A 301 -29.10 -16.92 9.80
N ILE A 302 -28.42 -17.42 8.77
CA ILE A 302 -27.00 -17.14 8.55
C ILE A 302 -26.91 -15.80 7.78
N PRO A 303 -26.43 -14.72 8.40
CA PRO A 303 -26.39 -13.43 7.74
C PRO A 303 -25.33 -13.45 6.64
N TYR A 304 -25.69 -13.05 5.42
CA TYR A 304 -24.74 -12.76 4.34
C TYR A 304 -24.75 -11.25 4.06
N LYS A 305 -23.69 -10.55 4.48
CA LYS A 305 -23.58 -9.08 4.36
C LYS A 305 -22.42 -8.63 3.49
N GLN A 306 -21.97 -9.47 2.57
CA GLN A 306 -20.94 -9.07 1.62
C GLN A 306 -21.57 -8.33 0.44
N ASN A 307 -20.92 -7.26 0.03
CA ASN A 307 -21.30 -6.53 -1.17
C ASN A 307 -20.96 -7.38 -2.41
N VAL A 308 -21.74 -7.23 -3.47
CA VAL A 308 -21.47 -7.92 -4.74
C VAL A 308 -20.21 -7.38 -5.38
N SER A 309 -19.31 -8.29 -5.76
CA SER A 309 -18.05 -7.98 -6.44
C SER A 309 -18.26 -7.78 -7.94
N ILE A 310 -17.81 -6.64 -8.43
CA ILE A 310 -17.74 -6.28 -9.85
C ILE A 310 -16.25 -6.20 -10.23
N ILE A 311 -15.78 -7.17 -11.00
CA ILE A 311 -14.36 -7.49 -11.15
C ILE A 311 -13.90 -7.16 -12.56
N GLY A 312 -12.96 -6.22 -12.71
CA GLY A 312 -12.31 -5.93 -13.99
C GLY A 312 -10.85 -6.33 -13.96
N PHE A 313 -10.23 -6.58 -15.12
CA PHE A 313 -8.82 -6.96 -15.20
C PHE A 313 -7.93 -5.75 -15.47
N ASN A 314 -6.94 -5.47 -14.60
CA ASN A 314 -6.12 -4.25 -14.70
C ASN A 314 -6.95 -2.95 -14.66
N SER A 315 -8.20 -3.06 -14.18
CA SER A 315 -9.22 -2.01 -14.25
C SER A 315 -8.95 -0.84 -13.30
N ARG A 316 -8.13 -1.06 -12.26
CA ARG A 316 -7.87 -0.07 -11.20
C ARG A 316 -7.30 1.25 -11.70
N ARG A 317 -6.48 1.21 -12.74
CA ARG A 317 -5.83 2.40 -13.30
C ARG A 317 -6.53 2.93 -14.54
N PHE A 318 -7.16 2.05 -15.31
CA PHE A 318 -7.70 2.35 -16.63
C PHE A 318 -9.22 2.46 -16.54
N ASP A 319 -9.93 1.34 -16.48
CA ASP A 319 -11.39 1.31 -16.65
C ASP A 319 -12.13 2.07 -15.55
N GLN A 320 -11.70 1.90 -14.29
CA GLN A 320 -12.33 2.59 -13.17
C GLN A 320 -12.29 4.12 -13.33
N ALA A 321 -11.26 4.67 -13.98
CA ALA A 321 -11.18 6.10 -14.26
C ALA A 321 -12.23 6.56 -15.28
N LEU A 322 -12.65 5.69 -16.20
CA LEU A 322 -13.63 5.98 -17.24
C LEU A 322 -15.03 6.20 -16.65
N PHE A 323 -15.43 5.36 -15.70
CA PHE A 323 -16.80 5.39 -15.16
C PHE A 323 -16.93 6.03 -13.77
N SER A 324 -15.84 6.23 -13.02
CA SER A 324 -15.91 6.76 -11.64
C SER A 324 -16.66 8.09 -11.51
N LYS A 325 -16.55 8.96 -12.52
CA LYS A 325 -17.26 10.25 -12.54
C LYS A 325 -18.79 10.11 -12.56
N TYR A 326 -19.32 8.98 -13.04
CA TYR A 326 -20.75 8.71 -13.09
C TYR A 326 -21.30 8.13 -11.77
N LEU A 327 -20.43 7.67 -10.87
CA LEU A 327 -20.81 7.01 -9.59
C LEU A 327 -21.16 7.99 -8.45
N HIS A 328 -21.17 9.29 -8.72
CA HIS A 328 -21.55 10.33 -7.77
C HIS A 328 -22.66 11.20 -8.36
N ASN A 329 -23.91 10.77 -8.17
CA ASN A 329 -25.11 11.43 -8.70
C ASN A 329 -26.31 11.23 -7.76
N ASP A 330 -27.54 11.53 -8.20
CA ASP A 330 -28.74 11.40 -7.36
C ASP A 330 -29.12 9.96 -7.01
N LYS A 331 -28.64 8.96 -7.77
CA LYS A 331 -28.90 7.53 -7.55
C LYS A 331 -27.79 6.85 -6.75
N TRP A 332 -26.53 7.20 -6.99
CA TRP A 332 -25.36 6.50 -6.44
C TRP A 332 -24.45 7.41 -5.63
N THR A 333 -23.78 6.81 -4.65
CA THR A 333 -22.73 7.48 -3.88
C THR A 333 -21.56 6.55 -3.65
N ILE A 334 -20.34 7.06 -3.84
CA ILE A 334 -19.13 6.36 -3.44
C ILE A 334 -19.03 6.45 -1.91
N GLN A 335 -19.16 5.31 -1.23
CA GLN A 335 -19.07 5.21 0.23
C GLN A 335 -17.63 5.16 0.71
N SER A 336 -16.80 4.40 0.01
CA SER A 336 -15.38 4.31 0.35
C SER A 336 -14.53 4.03 -0.87
N PHE A 337 -13.29 4.49 -0.82
CA PHE A 337 -12.29 4.27 -1.84
C PHE A 337 -11.01 3.81 -1.14
N ILE A 338 -10.72 2.52 -1.21
CA ILE A 338 -9.57 1.93 -0.51
C ILE A 338 -8.34 2.10 -1.39
N ARG A 339 -7.34 2.87 -0.93
CA ARG A 339 -6.03 3.01 -1.60
C ARG A 339 -4.92 2.35 -0.82
N SER A 340 -3.91 1.89 -1.54
CA SER A 340 -2.60 1.56 -0.99
C SER A 340 -1.52 2.06 -1.95
N TYR A 341 -0.55 2.83 -1.44
CA TYR A 341 0.61 3.33 -2.19
C TYR A 341 0.29 3.96 -3.57
N GLY A 342 -0.75 4.79 -3.64
CA GLY A 342 -1.17 5.47 -4.88
C GLY A 342 -2.10 4.65 -5.79
N TYR A 343 -2.50 3.44 -5.41
CA TYR A 343 -3.38 2.58 -6.20
C TYR A 343 -4.71 2.26 -5.50
N GLY A 344 -5.84 2.38 -6.21
CA GLY A 344 -7.19 2.10 -5.69
C GLY A 344 -7.53 0.60 -5.64
N LYS A 345 -7.39 -0.05 -4.49
CA LYS A 345 -7.70 -1.48 -4.35
C LYS A 345 -9.18 -1.79 -4.58
N GLN A 346 -10.07 -0.89 -4.18
CA GLN A 346 -11.51 -1.13 -4.19
C GLN A 346 -12.28 0.19 -4.18
N ILE A 347 -13.39 0.24 -4.92
CA ILE A 347 -14.41 1.30 -4.86
C ILE A 347 -15.71 0.69 -4.36
N VAL A 348 -16.22 1.17 -3.23
CA VAL A 348 -17.52 0.76 -2.70
C VAL A 348 -18.56 1.81 -3.09
N VAL A 349 -19.60 1.38 -3.78
CA VAL A 349 -20.67 2.23 -4.26
C VAL A 349 -21.99 1.77 -3.65
N GLU A 350 -22.75 2.71 -3.13
CA GLU A 350 -24.10 2.48 -2.59
C GLU A 350 -25.15 3.12 -3.49
N HIS A 351 -26.21 2.38 -3.78
CA HIS A 351 -27.43 2.94 -4.33
C HIS A 351 -28.25 3.62 -3.22
N LYS A 352 -28.46 4.93 -3.34
CA LYS A 352 -28.97 5.80 -2.26
C LYS A 352 -30.36 5.38 -1.73
N GLN A 353 -31.24 4.87 -2.60
CA GLN A 353 -32.60 4.45 -2.24
C GLN A 353 -32.67 3.02 -1.70
N THR A 354 -32.25 2.02 -2.49
CA THR A 354 -32.28 0.59 -2.13
C THR A 354 -31.26 0.19 -1.05
N LYS A 355 -30.25 1.02 -0.78
CA LYS A 355 -29.11 0.72 0.13
C LYS A 355 -28.25 -0.47 -0.30
N GLN A 356 -28.47 -0.98 -1.50
CA GLN A 356 -27.62 -2.01 -2.09
C GLN A 356 -26.21 -1.47 -2.31
N GLN A 357 -25.21 -2.27 -1.95
CA GLN A 357 -23.80 -1.93 -2.10
C GLN A 357 -23.11 -2.91 -3.06
N ILE A 358 -22.29 -2.37 -3.95
CA ILE A 358 -21.44 -3.12 -4.86
C ILE A 358 -19.99 -2.65 -4.73
N ASN A 359 -19.06 -3.55 -5.04
CA ASN A 359 -17.63 -3.32 -4.93
C ASN A 359 -16.97 -3.46 -6.30
N PHE A 360 -16.44 -2.37 -6.85
CA PHE A 360 -15.53 -2.48 -7.99
C PHE A 360 -14.14 -2.87 -7.48
N ILE A 361 -13.64 -4.00 -7.98
CA ILE A 361 -12.34 -4.56 -7.63
C ILE A 361 -11.56 -4.93 -8.90
N ASP A 362 -10.24 -4.96 -8.76
CA ASP A 362 -9.33 -5.40 -9.82
C ASP A 362 -8.93 -6.85 -9.58
N ALA A 363 -9.06 -7.71 -10.59
CA ALA A 363 -8.59 -9.10 -10.56
C ALA A 363 -7.09 -9.20 -10.21
N MET A 364 -6.28 -8.22 -10.62
CA MET A 364 -4.85 -8.15 -10.28
C MET A 364 -4.58 -7.88 -8.79
N ASN A 365 -5.61 -7.65 -7.97
CA ASN A 365 -5.42 -7.66 -6.52
C ASN A 365 -5.15 -9.07 -5.97
N TYR A 366 -5.54 -10.12 -6.72
CA TYR A 366 -5.35 -11.52 -6.32
C TYR A 366 -4.04 -12.13 -6.86
N THR A 367 -3.39 -11.48 -7.82
CA THR A 367 -2.25 -12.03 -8.55
C THR A 367 -1.08 -11.05 -8.65
N GLN A 368 0.07 -11.52 -9.12
CA GLN A 368 1.16 -10.65 -9.54
C GLN A 368 0.81 -9.96 -10.86
N PRO A 369 1.38 -8.77 -11.17
CA PRO A 369 1.11 -8.11 -12.42
C PRO A 369 1.39 -8.99 -13.63
N THR A 370 0.36 -9.27 -14.43
CA THR A 370 0.39 -10.13 -15.61
C THR A 370 -0.64 -9.65 -16.64
N ASP A 371 -0.58 -10.16 -17.87
CA ASP A 371 -1.61 -9.92 -18.89
C ASP A 371 -2.76 -10.94 -18.79
N LEU A 372 -3.90 -10.61 -19.40
CA LEU A 372 -5.11 -11.42 -19.29
C LEU A 372 -4.92 -12.83 -19.88
N ALA A 373 -4.13 -12.98 -20.94
CA ALA A 373 -3.89 -14.28 -21.57
C ALA A 373 -3.05 -15.19 -20.66
N SER A 374 -1.99 -14.65 -20.05
CA SER A 374 -1.21 -15.34 -19.03
C SER A 374 -2.05 -15.65 -17.79
N PHE A 375 -2.87 -14.72 -17.31
CA PHE A 375 -3.79 -14.97 -16.21
C PHE A 375 -4.75 -16.13 -16.49
N ALA A 376 -5.37 -16.13 -17.67
CA ALA A 376 -6.27 -17.19 -18.12
C ALA A 376 -5.58 -18.55 -18.22
N LYS A 377 -4.32 -18.56 -18.67
CA LYS A 377 -3.52 -19.77 -18.82
C LYS A 377 -3.02 -20.32 -17.49
N ASP A 378 -2.51 -19.45 -16.62
CA ASP A 378 -1.82 -19.86 -15.39
C ASP A 378 -2.81 -20.26 -14.29
N PHE A 379 -3.99 -19.64 -14.27
CA PHE A 379 -5.03 -19.89 -13.27
C PHE A 379 -6.28 -20.56 -13.82
N GLY A 380 -6.45 -20.67 -15.15
CA GLY A 380 -7.55 -21.42 -15.76
C GLY A 380 -7.28 -22.92 -15.87
N ASN A 381 -8.17 -23.63 -16.56
CA ASN A 381 -8.02 -25.05 -16.89
C ASN A 381 -7.87 -25.23 -18.42
N LYS A 382 -7.80 -26.48 -18.90
CA LYS A 382 -7.68 -26.79 -20.33
C LYS A 382 -8.89 -26.38 -21.16
N ASP A 383 -10.04 -26.20 -20.51
CA ASP A 383 -11.31 -25.85 -21.12
C ASP A 383 -11.57 -24.34 -21.09
N ASN A 384 -10.64 -23.55 -20.53
CA ASN A 384 -10.77 -22.10 -20.47
C ASN A 384 -10.67 -21.53 -21.88
N GLU A 385 -11.52 -20.55 -22.18
CA GLU A 385 -11.50 -19.88 -23.47
C GLU A 385 -10.13 -19.19 -23.67
N SER A 386 -9.62 -19.17 -24.89
CA SER A 386 -8.37 -18.49 -25.19
C SER A 386 -8.64 -17.03 -25.51
N LYS A 387 -7.75 -16.12 -25.09
CA LYS A 387 -7.89 -14.70 -25.41
C LYS A 387 -7.91 -14.49 -26.93
N GLY A 388 -8.92 -13.77 -27.42
CA GLY A 388 -9.07 -13.45 -28.83
C GLY A 388 -8.01 -12.46 -29.35
N LEU A 389 -8.11 -12.11 -30.63
CA LEU A 389 -7.17 -11.20 -31.29
C LEU A 389 -7.91 -9.97 -31.82
N PHE A 390 -7.64 -8.80 -31.25
CA PHE A 390 -8.24 -7.54 -31.71
C PHE A 390 -7.16 -6.51 -32.11
N PRO A 391 -7.31 -5.82 -33.27
CA PRO A 391 -6.32 -4.86 -33.76
C PRO A 391 -6.54 -3.46 -33.18
N TYR A 392 -6.02 -3.23 -31.97
CA TYR A 392 -6.15 -1.94 -31.27
C TYR A 392 -5.56 -0.73 -32.04
N GLU A 393 -4.47 -0.94 -32.81
CA GLU A 393 -3.87 0.13 -33.64
C GLU A 393 -4.57 0.31 -35.00
N GLY A 394 -5.52 -0.58 -35.33
CA GLY A 394 -6.30 -0.54 -36.57
C GLY A 394 -7.42 0.50 -36.58
N ILE A 395 -7.77 1.04 -35.42
CA ILE A 395 -8.82 2.05 -35.24
C ILE A 395 -8.30 3.24 -34.45
N THR A 396 -8.86 4.41 -34.72
CA THR A 396 -8.54 5.68 -34.09
C THR A 396 -9.85 6.42 -33.78
N HIS A 397 -9.78 7.44 -32.93
CA HIS A 397 -10.91 8.31 -32.67
C HIS A 397 -11.59 8.87 -33.93
N ASP A 398 -10.82 9.12 -35.01
CA ASP A 398 -11.37 9.76 -36.21
C ASP A 398 -11.98 8.78 -37.21
N ASN A 399 -11.62 7.48 -37.15
CA ASN A 399 -12.05 6.49 -38.14
C ASN A 399 -12.77 5.26 -37.58
N TYR A 400 -12.89 5.11 -36.25
CA TYR A 400 -13.41 3.89 -35.63
C TYR A 400 -14.75 3.46 -36.24
N ASN A 401 -15.70 4.39 -36.42
CA ASN A 401 -17.01 4.04 -36.94
C ASN A 401 -16.96 3.58 -38.42
N GLN A 402 -16.14 4.25 -39.24
CA GLN A 402 -15.96 3.88 -40.65
C GLN A 402 -15.26 2.53 -40.80
N GLU A 403 -14.33 2.22 -39.90
CA GLU A 403 -13.64 0.93 -39.90
C GLU A 403 -14.51 -0.18 -39.35
N LEU A 404 -15.26 0.04 -38.28
CA LEU A 404 -16.03 -1.00 -37.58
C LEU A 404 -17.32 -1.41 -38.31
N ILE A 405 -17.89 -0.53 -39.15
CA ILE A 405 -19.07 -0.87 -39.98
C ILE A 405 -18.72 -1.85 -41.12
N LYS A 406 -17.45 -2.00 -41.48
CA LYS A 406 -17.05 -2.87 -42.59
C LYS A 406 -17.31 -4.34 -42.27
N SER A 407 -17.78 -5.08 -43.27
CA SER A 407 -17.93 -6.54 -43.23
C SER A 407 -16.64 -7.31 -43.53
N GLN A 408 -15.65 -6.63 -44.14
CA GLN A 408 -14.37 -7.24 -44.46
C GLN A 408 -13.50 -7.34 -43.20
N PRO A 409 -12.70 -8.41 -43.00
CA PRO A 409 -11.76 -8.51 -41.89
C PRO A 409 -10.74 -7.36 -41.89
N PHE A 410 -10.09 -7.14 -40.75
CA PHE A 410 -8.93 -6.26 -40.66
C PHE A 410 -7.75 -6.85 -41.43
N SER A 411 -6.95 -6.00 -42.08
CA SER A 411 -5.71 -6.44 -42.70
C SER A 411 -4.68 -6.82 -41.63
N ILE A 412 -3.77 -7.74 -41.93
CA ILE A 412 -2.70 -8.16 -41.01
C ILE A 412 -1.91 -6.99 -40.40
N LYS A 413 -1.66 -5.92 -41.17
CA LYS A 413 -0.94 -4.72 -40.71
C LYS A 413 -1.65 -3.96 -39.58
N ALA A 414 -2.96 -4.14 -39.42
CA ALA A 414 -3.73 -3.50 -38.35
C ALA A 414 -3.40 -4.10 -36.97
N PHE A 415 -2.79 -5.28 -36.94
CA PHE A 415 -2.36 -5.97 -35.71
C PHE A 415 -0.92 -5.68 -35.32
N ASP A 416 -0.16 -4.99 -36.17
CA ASP A 416 1.21 -4.61 -35.86
C ASP A 416 1.19 -3.58 -34.72
N SER A 417 1.98 -3.83 -33.67
CA SER A 417 2.12 -2.89 -32.57
C SER A 417 3.42 -2.10 -32.68
N GLN A 418 3.30 -0.79 -32.90
CA GLN A 418 4.45 0.11 -32.92
C GLN A 418 5.08 0.25 -31.53
N LEU A 419 4.25 0.27 -30.48
CA LEU A 419 4.71 0.41 -29.10
C LEU A 419 5.52 -0.79 -28.61
N LYS A 420 5.07 -2.01 -28.95
CA LYS A 420 5.74 -3.25 -28.56
C LYS A 420 6.77 -3.72 -29.59
N ASN A 421 6.90 -3.02 -30.70
CA ASN A 421 7.69 -3.41 -31.87
C ASN A 421 7.45 -4.88 -32.24
N LYS A 422 6.17 -5.27 -32.29
CA LYS A 422 5.73 -6.65 -32.51
C LYS A 422 4.81 -6.69 -33.73
N THR A 423 5.11 -7.57 -34.67
CA THR A 423 4.26 -7.82 -35.83
C THR A 423 3.40 -9.06 -35.61
N MET A 424 2.26 -9.11 -36.29
CA MET A 424 1.38 -10.28 -36.29
C MET A 424 2.04 -11.45 -37.02
N SER A 425 1.88 -12.68 -36.51
CA SER A 425 2.33 -13.89 -37.22
C SER A 425 1.28 -14.34 -38.22
N ASP A 426 1.70 -14.99 -39.31
CA ASP A 426 0.76 -15.51 -40.32
C ASP A 426 -0.21 -16.55 -39.71
N GLY A 427 0.27 -17.36 -38.77
CA GLY A 427 -0.56 -18.36 -38.08
C GLY A 427 -1.65 -17.73 -37.22
N ASP A 428 -1.29 -16.75 -36.39
CA ASP A 428 -2.26 -16.02 -35.57
C ASP A 428 -3.26 -15.24 -36.44
N TYR A 429 -2.80 -14.71 -37.58
CA TYR A 429 -3.68 -13.98 -38.51
C TYR A 429 -4.69 -14.91 -39.20
N LEU A 430 -4.29 -16.14 -39.53
CA LEU A 430 -5.22 -17.15 -40.03
C LEU A 430 -6.27 -17.54 -38.99
N GLN A 431 -5.88 -17.62 -37.72
CA GLN A 431 -6.83 -17.85 -36.62
C GLN A 431 -7.84 -16.70 -36.54
N TYR A 432 -7.37 -15.45 -36.55
CA TYR A 432 -8.23 -14.28 -36.60
C TYR A 432 -9.21 -14.32 -37.77
N LEU A 433 -8.77 -14.66 -38.99
CA LEU A 433 -9.65 -14.74 -40.16
C LEU A 433 -10.72 -15.82 -40.02
N SER A 434 -10.35 -16.98 -39.46
CA SER A 434 -11.28 -18.08 -39.19
C SER A 434 -12.34 -17.70 -38.16
N ASP A 435 -12.00 -16.86 -37.19
CA ASP A 435 -12.96 -16.40 -36.19
C ASP A 435 -13.82 -15.26 -36.75
N ALA A 436 -13.22 -14.27 -37.41
CA ALA A 436 -13.88 -13.09 -37.93
C ALA A 436 -14.98 -13.38 -38.96
N GLN A 437 -14.89 -14.49 -39.72
CA GLN A 437 -15.90 -14.86 -40.71
C GLN A 437 -17.29 -15.16 -40.10
N ASN A 438 -17.36 -15.41 -38.79
CA ASN A 438 -18.61 -15.71 -38.09
C ASN A 438 -19.42 -14.44 -37.76
N TYR A 439 -18.87 -13.25 -38.05
CA TYR A 439 -19.44 -11.96 -37.67
C TYR A 439 -19.71 -11.12 -38.92
N ALA A 440 -20.88 -10.48 -38.96
CA ALA A 440 -21.31 -9.73 -40.15
C ALA A 440 -20.51 -8.44 -40.35
N THR A 441 -20.12 -7.79 -39.25
CA THR A 441 -19.33 -6.57 -39.23
C THR A 441 -18.22 -6.65 -38.19
N ARG A 442 -17.22 -5.77 -38.32
CA ARG A 442 -16.18 -5.62 -37.29
C ARG A 442 -16.72 -5.09 -35.96
N TRP A 443 -17.89 -4.42 -35.95
CA TRP A 443 -18.62 -4.11 -34.72
C TRP A 443 -19.08 -5.38 -34.00
N ASP A 444 -19.65 -6.34 -34.74
CA ASP A 444 -20.09 -7.61 -34.16
C ASP A 444 -18.90 -8.43 -33.65
N TYR A 445 -17.76 -8.35 -34.36
CA TYR A 445 -16.50 -8.95 -33.89
C TYR A 445 -15.96 -8.28 -32.63
N LEU A 446 -15.97 -6.94 -32.55
CA LEU A 446 -15.57 -6.18 -31.36
C LEU A 446 -16.44 -6.56 -30.16
N GLN A 447 -17.75 -6.63 -30.34
CA GLN A 447 -18.66 -7.05 -29.28
C GLN A 447 -18.29 -8.44 -28.77
N HIS A 448 -18.17 -9.43 -29.68
CA HIS A 448 -17.78 -10.78 -29.28
C HIS A 448 -16.43 -10.82 -28.55
N TYR A 449 -15.45 -10.06 -29.04
CA TYR A 449 -14.13 -9.97 -28.41
C TYR A 449 -14.20 -9.39 -26.99
N ASN A 450 -14.93 -8.29 -26.80
CA ASN A 450 -15.10 -7.67 -25.49
C ASN A 450 -15.84 -8.62 -24.52
N GLU A 451 -16.88 -9.31 -25.01
CA GLU A 451 -17.60 -10.32 -24.23
C GLU A 451 -16.70 -11.49 -23.82
N LEU A 452 -15.86 -11.98 -24.73
CA LEU A 452 -14.87 -13.04 -24.49
C LEU A 452 -13.86 -12.65 -23.40
N ASP A 453 -13.35 -11.41 -23.43
CA ASP A 453 -12.42 -10.89 -22.41
C ASP A 453 -13.07 -10.83 -21.00
N THR A 454 -14.40 -10.73 -20.92
CA THR A 454 -15.10 -10.85 -19.62
C THR A 454 -15.33 -12.29 -19.18
N GLN A 455 -15.61 -13.21 -20.12
CA GLN A 455 -15.87 -14.63 -19.83
C GLN A 455 -14.60 -15.38 -19.42
N ILE A 456 -13.46 -15.07 -20.06
CA ILE A 456 -12.17 -15.73 -19.80
C ILE A 456 -11.67 -15.52 -18.35
N MET A 457 -12.16 -14.48 -17.67
CA MET A 457 -11.84 -14.21 -16.26
C MET A 457 -12.52 -15.18 -15.29
N ILE A 458 -13.66 -15.79 -15.65
CA ILE A 458 -14.50 -16.56 -14.72
C ILE A 458 -13.74 -17.75 -14.13
N GLN A 459 -13.16 -18.61 -14.96
CA GLN A 459 -12.50 -19.83 -14.48
C GLN A 459 -11.25 -19.54 -13.62
N PRO A 460 -10.34 -18.63 -14.02
CA PRO A 460 -9.25 -18.17 -13.17
C PRO A 460 -9.70 -17.60 -11.83
N LEU A 461 -10.74 -16.77 -11.82
CA LEU A 461 -11.25 -16.16 -10.59
C LEU A 461 -11.90 -17.21 -9.69
N ASP A 462 -12.57 -18.21 -10.25
CA ASP A 462 -13.11 -19.33 -9.47
C ASP A 462 -12.01 -20.11 -8.75
N ASN A 463 -10.85 -20.31 -9.38
CA ASN A 463 -9.72 -20.99 -8.77
C ASN A 463 -8.94 -20.13 -7.76
N LEU A 464 -9.15 -18.81 -7.74
CA LEU A 464 -8.46 -17.86 -6.86
C LEU A 464 -9.31 -17.40 -5.67
N ILE A 465 -10.61 -17.24 -5.88
CA ILE A 465 -11.55 -16.69 -4.91
C ILE A 465 -12.19 -17.82 -4.09
N ASN A 466 -12.42 -18.98 -4.70
CA ASN A 466 -13.09 -20.14 -4.10
C ASN A 466 -12.14 -21.33 -3.96
#